data_AF-A0A2C9K344-F1
#
_entry.id   AF-A0A2C9K344-F1
#
_cell.length_a   1.000
_cell.length_b   1.000
_cell.length_c   1.000
_cell.angle_alpha   90.00
_cell.angle_beta   90.00
_cell.angle_gamma   90.00
#
_symmetry.space_group_name_H-M   'P 1'
#
loop_
_entity.id
_entity.type
_entity.pdbx_description
1 polymer ?
#
loop_
_entity_poly.entity_id
_entity_poly.type
_entity_poly.pdbx_seq_one_letter_code
_entity_poly.pdbx_strand_id
1 'polypeptide(L)'
;MYQELCIPIIVVPATIANNVPGCNMSIGCDTAINQICKACDELKQSAFSIQRCVFIVEVGGDNCGCLATLSGIASGADCAFIKEEPFTVRDVQSACSRIKNKQEFSGVKQGLIIRYILVDIGSSMTNSL
;
A
#
# COMPACT_ATOMS: atom_id res chain seq x y z
N MET A 1 14.80 7.41 38.84
CA MET A 1 13.39 7.37 38.42
C MET A 1 12.79 8.70 38.81
N TYR A 2 12.18 9.42 37.86
CA TYR A 2 11.59 10.74 38.12
C TYR A 2 10.25 10.55 38.83
N GLN A 3 10.11 11.07 40.05
CA GLN A 3 8.86 10.93 40.84
C GLN A 3 7.68 11.63 40.16
N GLU A 4 7.96 12.64 39.35
CA GLU A 4 7.00 13.42 38.59
C GLU A 4 6.27 12.58 37.53
N LEU A 5 6.88 11.48 37.08
CA LEU A 5 6.30 10.56 36.10
C LEU A 5 5.51 9.41 36.74
N CYS A 6 5.42 9.33 38.07
CA CYS A 6 4.69 8.29 38.79
C CYS A 6 3.16 8.55 38.85
N ILE A 7 2.58 8.95 37.72
CA ILE A 7 1.14 9.11 37.53
C ILE A 7 0.64 8.04 36.54
N PRO A 8 -0.67 7.72 36.54
CA PRO A 8 -1.23 6.86 35.51
C PRO A 8 -1.06 7.50 34.12
N ILE A 9 -0.45 6.77 33.17
CA ILE A 9 -0.24 7.22 31.79
C ILE A 9 -0.93 6.21 30.86
N ILE A 10 -1.69 6.71 29.89
CA ILE A 10 -2.30 5.92 28.82
C ILE A 10 -1.91 6.51 27.46
N VAL A 11 -1.73 5.64 26.46
CA VAL A 11 -1.42 6.03 25.08
C VAL A 11 -2.57 5.60 24.18
N VAL A 12 -3.11 6.54 23.41
CA VAL A 12 -4.09 6.24 22.35
C VAL A 12 -3.35 6.28 21.00
N PRO A 13 -3.28 5.16 20.26
CA PRO A 13 -2.55 5.10 19.01
C PRO A 13 -3.26 5.92 17.92
N ALA A 14 -2.62 7.00 17.47
CA ALA A 14 -3.13 7.88 16.43
C ALA A 14 -2.05 8.13 15.36
N THR A 15 -2.19 7.45 14.23
CA THR A 15 -1.27 7.53 13.08
C THR A 15 -1.96 6.93 11.86
N ILE A 16 -1.65 7.43 10.66
CA ILE A 16 -2.12 6.81 9.42
C ILE A 16 -1.38 5.52 9.09
N ALA A 17 -0.15 5.34 9.59
CA ALA A 17 0.73 4.23 9.21
C ALA A 17 0.33 2.88 9.82
N ASN A 18 -0.47 2.90 10.89
CA ASN A 18 -0.81 1.72 11.68
C ASN A 18 0.40 0.90 12.17
N ASN A 19 1.45 1.60 12.61
CA ASN A 19 2.71 1.00 13.05
C ASN A 19 2.90 1.05 14.58
N VAL A 20 1.83 1.25 15.36
CA VAL A 20 1.92 1.27 16.83
C VAL A 20 1.78 -0.15 17.38
N PRO A 21 2.81 -0.70 18.07
CA PRO A 21 2.74 -2.04 18.65
C PRO A 21 1.61 -2.17 19.68
N GLY A 22 0.97 -3.34 19.71
CA GLY A 22 -0.13 -3.62 20.65
C GLY A 22 -1.49 -3.07 20.22
N CYS A 23 -1.59 -2.48 19.02
CA CYS A 23 -2.84 -2.05 18.44
C CYS A 23 -3.04 -2.68 17.05
N ASN A 24 -4.25 -3.16 16.76
CA ASN A 24 -4.60 -3.66 15.43
C ASN A 24 -4.89 -2.53 14.44
N MET A 25 -5.47 -1.42 14.93
CA MET A 25 -5.83 -0.27 14.11
C MET A 25 -5.68 1.05 14.86
N SER A 26 -4.79 1.91 14.37
CA SER A 26 -4.61 3.28 14.87
C SER A 26 -5.66 4.25 14.31
N ILE A 27 -5.97 5.27 15.10
CA ILE A 27 -6.83 6.37 14.69
C ILE A 27 -6.21 7.06 13.46
N GLY A 28 -7.03 7.24 12.42
CA GLY A 28 -6.64 7.88 11.16
C GLY A 28 -6.28 6.91 10.03
N CYS A 29 -6.00 5.63 10.33
CA CYS A 29 -5.65 4.66 9.28
C CYS A 29 -6.83 4.38 8.33
N ASP A 30 -8.05 4.16 8.84
CA ASP A 30 -9.23 3.94 8.01
C ASP A 30 -9.49 5.13 7.06
N THR A 31 -9.40 6.35 7.58
CA THR A 31 -9.54 7.56 6.77
C THR A 31 -8.50 7.61 5.66
N ALA A 32 -7.24 7.29 5.96
CA ALA A 32 -6.18 7.25 4.96
C ALA A 32 -6.44 6.19 3.87
N ILE A 33 -6.87 4.98 4.24
CA ILE A 33 -7.22 3.91 3.29
C ILE A 33 -8.35 4.38 2.37
N ASN A 34 -9.41 4.96 2.93
CA ASN A 34 -10.53 5.48 2.17
C ASN A 34 -10.12 6.59 1.18
N GLN A 35 -9.19 7.48 1.57
CA GLN A 35 -8.65 8.47 0.65
C GLN A 35 -7.84 7.84 -0.49
N ILE A 36 -7.01 6.84 -0.20
CA ILE A 36 -6.24 6.12 -1.24
C ILE A 36 -7.18 5.42 -2.22
N CYS A 37 -8.22 4.75 -1.72
CA CYS A 37 -9.21 4.06 -2.57
C CYS A 37 -9.93 5.06 -3.48
N LYS A 38 -10.37 6.18 -2.92
CA LYS A 38 -11.01 7.25 -3.69
C LYS A 38 -10.10 7.78 -4.81
N ALA A 39 -8.83 8.04 -4.50
CA ALA A 39 -7.86 8.47 -5.50
C ALA A 39 -7.64 7.40 -6.60
N CYS A 40 -7.57 6.12 -6.23
CA CYS A 40 -7.46 5.03 -7.20
C CYS A 40 -8.68 4.95 -8.12
N ASP A 41 -9.89 5.16 -7.59
CA ASP A 41 -11.11 5.15 -8.38
C ASP A 41 -11.21 6.37 -9.32
N GLU A 42 -10.80 7.55 -8.86
CA GLU A 42 -10.70 8.75 -9.71
C GLU A 42 -9.72 8.53 -10.88
N LEU A 43 -8.57 7.88 -10.63
CA LEU A 43 -7.61 7.52 -11.69
C LEU A 43 -8.22 6.55 -12.72
N LYS A 44 -8.90 5.50 -12.27
CA LYS A 44 -9.57 4.54 -13.17
C LYS A 44 -10.65 5.21 -14.01
N GLN A 45 -11.45 6.09 -13.39
CA GLN A 45 -12.49 6.83 -14.09
C GLN A 45 -11.90 7.78 -15.14
N SER A 46 -10.80 8.46 -14.82
CA SER A 46 -10.10 9.35 -15.75
C SER A 46 -9.57 8.60 -16.99
N ALA A 47 -9.05 7.38 -16.81
CA ALA A 47 -8.56 6.56 -17.91
C ALA A 47 -9.62 5.69 -18.59
N PHE A 48 -10.92 5.94 -18.39
CA PHE A 48 -11.97 5.15 -19.05
C PHE A 48 -11.90 5.21 -20.58
N SER A 49 -11.50 6.37 -21.13
CA SER A 49 -11.35 6.57 -22.58
C SER A 49 -10.03 6.05 -23.15
N ILE A 50 -9.05 5.75 -22.30
CA ILE A 50 -7.74 5.23 -22.72
C ILE A 50 -7.88 3.71 -22.79
N GLN A 51 -7.55 3.11 -23.95
CA GLN A 51 -7.70 1.66 -24.10
C GLN A 51 -6.90 0.90 -23.04
N ARG A 52 -5.57 0.84 -23.14
CA ARG A 52 -4.75 0.06 -22.20
C ARG A 52 -3.90 1.00 -21.37
N CYS A 53 -4.21 1.11 -20.08
CA CYS A 53 -3.50 1.96 -19.14
C CYS A 53 -3.19 1.17 -17.87
N VAL A 54 -2.02 1.41 -17.28
CA VAL A 54 -1.63 0.84 -15.99
C VAL A 54 -1.19 1.98 -15.10
N PHE A 55 -1.79 2.07 -13.92
CA PHE A 55 -1.39 3.04 -12.89
C PHE A 55 -0.49 2.37 -11.87
N ILE A 56 0.58 3.08 -11.49
CA ILE A 56 1.42 2.72 -10.36
C ILE A 56 1.18 3.80 -9.31
N VAL A 57 0.54 3.44 -8.21
CA VAL A 57 0.18 4.37 -7.14
C VAL A 57 1.13 4.16 -5.97
N GLU A 58 1.88 5.19 -5.63
CA GLU A 58 2.77 5.16 -4.47
C GLU A 58 2.04 5.53 -3.20
N VAL A 59 2.17 4.71 -2.18
CA VAL A 59 1.49 4.86 -0.89
C VAL A 59 2.53 5.02 0.23
N GLY A 60 2.33 6.04 1.06
CA GLY A 60 3.10 6.26 2.28
C GLY A 60 2.61 5.38 3.45
N GLY A 61 3.32 5.41 4.57
CA GLY A 61 3.04 4.50 5.70
C GLY A 61 4.22 4.28 6.64
N ASP A 62 5.21 5.19 6.62
CA ASP A 62 6.42 5.19 7.45
C ASP A 62 7.27 3.90 7.38
N ASN A 63 6.93 2.89 8.17
CA ASN A 63 7.64 1.61 8.18
C ASN A 63 6.68 0.41 8.17
N CYS A 64 5.47 0.60 7.65
CA CYS A 64 4.45 -0.43 7.58
C CYS A 64 3.70 -0.38 6.23
N GLY A 65 3.60 -1.54 5.57
CA GLY A 65 2.85 -1.76 4.34
C GLY A 65 1.34 -1.91 4.55
N CYS A 66 0.80 -1.64 5.74
CA CYS A 66 -0.63 -1.76 6.06
C CYS A 66 -1.51 -0.95 5.10
N LEU A 67 -1.15 0.32 4.86
CA LEU A 67 -1.91 1.17 3.93
C LEU A 67 -1.87 0.63 2.49
N ALA A 68 -0.69 0.24 2.00
CA ALA A 68 -0.54 -0.30 0.65
C ALA A 68 -1.30 -1.63 0.47
N THR A 69 -1.27 -2.49 1.48
CA THR A 69 -1.96 -3.79 1.46
C THR A 69 -3.48 -3.62 1.47
N LEU A 70 -4.00 -2.89 2.46
CA LEU A 70 -5.44 -2.73 2.65
C LEU A 70 -6.08 -1.91 1.53
N SER A 71 -5.44 -0.83 1.10
CA SER A 71 -5.92 -0.07 -0.06
C SER A 71 -5.80 -0.85 -1.36
N GLY A 72 -4.80 -1.73 -1.51
CA GLY A 72 -4.64 -2.59 -2.67
C GLY A 72 -5.80 -3.58 -2.80
N ILE A 73 -6.19 -4.20 -1.69
CA ILE A 73 -7.34 -5.10 -1.64
C ILE A 73 -8.63 -4.32 -1.93
N ALA A 74 -8.86 -3.22 -1.21
CA ALA A 74 -10.08 -2.42 -1.34
C ALA A 74 -10.24 -1.79 -2.74
N SER A 75 -9.14 -1.40 -3.37
CA SER A 75 -9.13 -0.81 -4.72
C SER A 75 -9.06 -1.86 -5.83
N GLY A 76 -8.98 -3.16 -5.53
CA GLY A 76 -8.84 -4.21 -6.54
C GLY A 76 -7.56 -4.07 -7.38
N ALA A 77 -6.44 -3.77 -6.73
CA ALA A 77 -5.12 -3.72 -7.36
C ALA A 77 -4.70 -5.12 -7.87
N ASP A 78 -4.02 -5.15 -9.01
CA ASP A 78 -3.49 -6.39 -9.60
C ASP A 78 -2.28 -6.94 -8.83
N CYS A 79 -1.56 -6.04 -8.16
CA CYS A 79 -0.40 -6.31 -7.32
C CYS A 79 -0.19 -5.17 -6.31
N ALA A 80 0.31 -5.51 -5.12
CA ALA A 80 0.76 -4.55 -4.12
C ALA A 80 2.18 -4.91 -3.68
N PHE A 81 3.13 -4.00 -3.85
CA PHE A 81 4.51 -4.16 -3.39
C PHE A 81 4.68 -3.47 -2.04
N ILE A 82 4.99 -4.24 -1.00
CA ILE A 82 5.09 -3.78 0.38
C ILE A 82 6.47 -4.06 0.96
N LYS A 83 6.81 -3.38 2.05
CA LYS A 83 8.13 -3.52 2.68
C LYS A 83 8.32 -4.92 3.27
N GLU A 84 7.25 -5.47 3.83
CA GLU A 84 7.23 -6.74 4.54
C GLU A 84 7.48 -7.94 3.61
N GLU A 85 7.30 -7.76 2.30
CA GLU A 85 7.48 -8.80 1.29
C GLU A 85 8.48 -8.33 0.22
N PRO A 86 9.79 -8.65 0.39
CA PRO A 86 10.80 -8.32 -0.59
C PRO A 86 10.47 -8.94 -1.95
N PHE A 87 10.60 -8.16 -3.01
CA PHE A 87 10.31 -8.61 -4.37
C PHE A 87 11.52 -8.43 -5.30
N THR A 88 11.53 -9.24 -6.35
CA THR A 88 12.58 -9.28 -7.36
C THR A 88 12.06 -8.76 -8.69
N VAL A 89 12.98 -8.56 -9.65
CA VAL A 89 12.61 -8.25 -11.04
C VAL A 89 11.67 -9.29 -11.63
N ARG A 90 11.78 -10.57 -11.23
CA ARG A 90 10.92 -11.65 -11.73
C ARG A 90 9.47 -11.49 -11.26
N ASP A 91 9.27 -10.99 -10.05
CA ASP A 91 7.93 -10.74 -9.50
C ASP A 91 7.26 -9.58 -10.23
N VAL A 92 8.03 -8.53 -10.55
CA VAL A 92 7.56 -7.43 -11.41
C VAL A 92 7.20 -7.94 -12.81
N GLN A 93 8.05 -8.79 -13.40
CA GLN A 93 7.76 -9.42 -14.70
C GLN A 93 6.46 -10.25 -14.66
N SER A 94 6.27 -11.05 -13.60
CA SER A 94 5.06 -11.84 -13.39
C SER A 94 3.82 -10.96 -13.27
N ALA A 95 3.89 -9.86 -12.52
CA ALA A 95 2.82 -8.88 -12.39
C ALA A 95 2.47 -8.24 -13.74
N CYS A 96 3.48 -7.82 -14.52
CA CYS A 96 3.29 -7.29 -15.87
C CYS A 96 2.62 -8.32 -16.80
N SER A 97 3.05 -9.58 -16.78
CA SER A 97 2.44 -10.65 -17.58
C SER A 97 0.98 -10.90 -17.19
N ARG A 98 0.65 -10.91 -15.89
CA ARG A 98 -0.72 -11.02 -15.40
C ARG A 98 -1.61 -9.87 -15.87
N ILE A 99 -1.15 -8.63 -15.74
CA ILE A 99 -1.90 -7.44 -16.16
C ILE A 99 -2.12 -7.46 -17.67
N LYS A 100 -1.09 -7.82 -18.45
CA LYS A 100 -1.21 -7.94 -19.91
C LYS A 100 -2.26 -8.98 -20.30
N ASN A 101 -2.22 -10.18 -19.72
CA ASN A 101 -3.21 -11.23 -19.98
C ASN A 101 -4.62 -10.78 -19.60
N LYS A 102 -4.78 -10.13 -18.43
CA LYS A 102 -6.06 -9.55 -18.02
C LYS A 102 -6.58 -8.56 -19.08
N GLN A 103 -5.75 -7.62 -19.55
CA GLN A 103 -6.13 -6.62 -20.56
C GLN A 103 -6.48 -7.22 -21.92
N GLU A 104 -5.88 -8.36 -22.28
CA GLU A 104 -6.17 -9.07 -23.52
C GLU A 104 -7.49 -9.85 -23.44
N PHE A 105 -7.75 -10.58 -22.34
CA PHE A 105 -8.81 -11.59 -22.29
C PHE A 105 -10.05 -11.24 -21.43
N SER A 106 -9.96 -10.33 -20.47
CA SER A 106 -11.04 -10.11 -19.48
C SER A 106 -12.00 -8.96 -19.79
N GLY A 107 -11.80 -8.26 -20.91
CA GLY A 107 -12.52 -7.00 -21.21
C GLY A 107 -12.11 -5.80 -20.34
N VAL A 108 -11.51 -6.04 -19.16
CA VAL A 108 -10.96 -5.00 -18.28
C VAL A 108 -9.63 -4.52 -18.83
N LYS A 109 -9.57 -3.27 -19.27
CA LYS A 109 -8.38 -2.71 -19.92
C LYS A 109 -7.46 -1.89 -19.02
N GLN A 110 -7.84 -1.69 -17.77
CA GLN A 110 -7.09 -0.92 -16.78
C GLN A 110 -6.35 -1.85 -15.81
N GLY A 111 -5.08 -1.54 -15.57
CA GLY A 111 -4.26 -2.16 -14.53
C GLY A 111 -4.01 -1.19 -13.37
N LEU A 112 -3.90 -1.72 -12.15
CA LEU A 112 -3.54 -0.93 -10.97
C LEU A 112 -2.48 -1.69 -10.17
N ILE A 113 -1.36 -1.04 -9.91
CA ILE A 113 -0.30 -1.52 -9.02
C ILE A 113 -0.20 -0.52 -7.88
N ILE A 114 -0.21 -1.02 -6.64
CA ILE A 114 0.14 -0.22 -5.47
C ILE A 114 1.58 -0.50 -5.08
N ARG A 115 2.37 0.54 -4.84
CA ARG A 115 3.76 0.43 -4.41
C ARG A 115 3.95 1.21 -3.12
N TYR A 116 4.55 0.59 -2.12
CA TYR A 116 5.00 1.32 -0.93
C TYR A 116 6.24 2.16 -1.25
N ILE A 117 6.24 3.44 -0.85
CA ILE A 117 7.22 4.45 -1.32
C ILE A 117 8.70 4.09 -1.01
N LEU A 118 8.97 3.33 0.05
CA LEU A 118 10.33 2.96 0.46
C LEU A 118 10.73 1.52 0.07
N VAL A 119 10.08 0.89 -0.91
CA VAL A 119 10.47 -0.46 -1.37
C VAL A 119 11.19 -0.40 -2.70
N ASP A 120 12.41 -0.92 -2.73
CA ASP A 120 13.20 -1.06 -3.95
C ASP A 120 13.38 -2.52 -4.36
N ILE A 121 13.61 -2.73 -5.65
CA ILE A 121 13.82 -4.07 -6.21
C ILE A 121 15.05 -4.68 -5.55
N GLY A 122 14.89 -5.86 -4.95
CA GLY A 122 15.99 -6.55 -4.29
C GLY A 122 16.40 -5.96 -2.95
N SER A 123 15.61 -5.06 -2.35
CA SER A 123 15.86 -4.60 -0.97
C SER A 123 15.52 -5.71 0.03
N SER A 124 16.37 -6.73 0.11
CA SER A 124 16.39 -7.66 1.23
C SER A 124 16.98 -6.93 2.42
N MET A 125 16.13 -6.54 3.38
CA MET A 125 16.48 -6.11 4.74
C MET A 125 17.88 -5.50 4.94
N THR A 126 18.21 -4.39 4.28
CA THR A 126 19.38 -3.56 4.65
C THR A 126 19.01 -2.53 5.71
N ASN A 127 18.32 -2.97 6.77
CA ASN A 127 18.18 -2.23 8.02
C ASN A 127 17.86 -3.22 9.15
N SER A 128 18.81 -4.12 9.40
CA SER A 128 19.03 -4.66 10.75
C SER A 128 20.07 -3.76 11.42
N LEU A 129 19.59 -2.86 12.28
CA LEU A 129 20.34 -2.24 13.37
C LEU A 129 19.49 -2.41 14.64
#